data_AF-A0AAD3DBQ9-F1
#
_entry.id   AF-A0AAD3DBQ9-F1
#
_cell.length_a   1.000
_cell.length_b   1.000
_cell.length_c   1.000
_cell.angle_alpha   90.00
_cell.angle_beta   90.00
_cell.angle_gamma   90.00
#
_symmetry.space_group_name_H-M   'P 1'
#
loop_
_entity.id
_entity.type
_entity.pdbx_description
1 polymer ?
#
loop_
_entity_poly.entity_id
_entity_poly.type
_entity_poly.pdbx_seq_one_letter_code
_entity_poly.pdbx_strand_id
1 'polypeptide(L)'
;MKLFLTFARCCILHAVLGLQVPLSNLRGPTTTSSTPAHAISPSLTDYTVAAAGFFGGVRIPASLIAGSSLAQMFVLANRESKSQLDDALIKLNKATMILSFLLTMITVIVSTAANVSMLRGRFDPLAESAYYLLKREFELEFVTARVTFLLGCLSFLIGVSNRIVLEYELLRKDKRDVLKIVGFALIGVASALASYINSTLFCWNDFIHMVAHLMTRLVQRALSKRTPLMLLSLFSITLSMVFAMKVMLVYVVKAMTSHKADEI
;
A
#
# COMPACT_ATOMS: atom_id res chain seq x y z
N MET A 1 17.32 19.31 3.77
CA MET A 1 15.88 19.09 4.06
C MET A 1 14.99 19.42 2.85
N LYS A 2 15.20 20.53 2.12
CA LYS A 2 14.63 20.75 0.75
C LYS A 2 14.84 19.52 -0.14
N LEU A 3 16.04 18.97 -0.20
CA LEU A 3 16.31 17.74 -0.96
C LEU A 3 15.46 16.54 -0.49
N PHE A 4 15.26 16.34 0.82
CA PHE A 4 14.50 15.21 1.35
C PHE A 4 12.99 15.35 1.17
N LEU A 5 12.44 16.56 1.33
CA LEU A 5 11.02 16.83 1.05
C LEU A 5 10.72 16.85 -0.45
N THR A 6 11.65 17.37 -1.27
CA THR A 6 11.55 17.31 -2.73
C THR A 6 11.75 15.89 -3.23
N PHE A 7 12.62 15.09 -2.63
CA PHE A 7 12.84 13.69 -3.00
C PHE A 7 11.75 12.78 -2.43
N ALA A 8 11.20 13.03 -1.24
CA ALA A 8 9.99 12.36 -0.76
C ALA A 8 8.79 12.71 -1.63
N ARG A 9 8.65 13.97 -2.04
CA ARG A 9 7.68 14.37 -3.08
C ARG A 9 7.99 13.68 -4.39
N CYS A 10 9.24 13.61 -4.84
CA CYS A 10 9.62 12.98 -6.10
C CYS A 10 9.48 11.46 -6.07
N CYS A 11 9.69 10.79 -4.93
CA CYS A 11 9.51 9.35 -4.74
C CYS A 11 8.04 9.00 -4.55
N ILE A 12 7.27 9.80 -3.83
CA ILE A 12 5.80 9.68 -3.81
C ILE A 12 5.29 9.93 -5.22
N LEU A 13 5.78 10.95 -5.93
CA LEU A 13 5.37 11.25 -7.29
C LEU A 13 5.89 10.21 -8.30
N HIS A 14 7.07 9.61 -8.15
CA HIS A 14 7.57 8.54 -9.04
C HIS A 14 6.90 7.20 -8.75
N ALA A 15 6.63 6.90 -7.47
CA ALA A 15 5.86 5.73 -7.08
C ALA A 15 4.38 5.87 -7.48
N VAL A 16 3.84 7.10 -7.53
CA VAL A 16 2.46 7.41 -7.97
C VAL A 16 2.36 7.64 -9.48
N LEU A 17 3.39 8.14 -10.15
CA LEU A 17 3.39 8.38 -11.60
C LEU A 17 3.87 7.16 -12.40
N GLY A 18 4.32 6.09 -11.74
CA GLY A 18 4.60 4.82 -12.40
C GLY A 18 5.50 4.99 -13.62
N LEU A 19 6.63 5.70 -13.48
CA LEU A 19 7.62 5.82 -14.55
C LEU A 19 8.23 4.42 -14.78
N GLN A 20 7.51 3.62 -15.55
CA GLN A 20 7.87 2.28 -15.97
C GLN A 20 9.15 2.41 -16.79
N VAL A 21 10.24 1.83 -16.30
CA VAL A 21 11.30 1.41 -17.20
C VAL A 21 10.69 0.27 -18.02
N PRO A 22 10.56 0.41 -19.35
CA PRO A 22 9.98 -0.64 -20.17
C PRO A 22 10.87 -1.89 -20.10
N LEU A 23 10.42 -2.89 -19.33
CA LEU A 23 11.00 -4.23 -19.26
C LEU A 23 10.65 -5.10 -20.48
N SER A 24 10.23 -4.49 -21.60
CA SER A 24 9.86 -5.16 -22.84
C SER A 24 10.99 -5.97 -23.49
N ASN A 25 12.22 -5.88 -22.96
CA ASN A 25 13.39 -6.60 -23.48
C ASN A 25 13.78 -7.88 -22.72
N LEU A 26 12.99 -8.35 -21.75
CA LEU A 26 13.21 -9.65 -21.08
C LEU A 26 12.30 -10.77 -21.66
N ARG A 27 12.02 -10.69 -22.96
CA ARG A 27 11.45 -11.81 -23.72
C ARG A 27 12.58 -12.81 -23.96
N GLY A 28 12.58 -13.92 -23.23
CA GLY A 28 13.54 -15.00 -23.40
C GLY A 28 13.58 -15.55 -24.83
N PRO A 29 14.68 -16.20 -25.23
CA PRO A 29 14.90 -16.68 -26.59
C PRO A 29 13.80 -17.67 -27.01
N THR A 30 13.13 -17.36 -28.10
CA THR A 30 12.19 -18.23 -28.81
C THR A 30 12.98 -19.42 -29.36
N THR A 31 13.09 -20.50 -28.58
CA THR A 31 13.56 -21.79 -29.10
C THR A 31 12.48 -22.36 -30.01
N THR A 32 12.64 -22.13 -31.31
CA THR A 32 11.86 -22.74 -32.38
C THR A 32 12.24 -24.22 -32.52
N SER A 33 11.68 -25.08 -31.67
CA SER A 33 11.65 -26.53 -31.93
C SER A 33 10.28 -26.88 -32.51
N SER A 34 10.23 -27.11 -33.82
CA SER A 34 9.05 -27.55 -34.56
C SER A 34 8.72 -29.01 -34.22
N THR A 35 8.12 -29.22 -33.06
CA THR A 35 7.37 -30.45 -32.74
C THR A 35 5.90 -30.15 -32.98
N PRO A 36 5.12 -30.99 -33.68
CA PRO A 36 3.71 -30.75 -33.92
C PRO A 36 3.00 -30.52 -32.59
N ALA A 37 2.56 -29.28 -32.40
CA ALA A 37 1.87 -28.82 -31.20
C ALA A 37 0.51 -29.52 -31.13
N HIS A 38 0.45 -30.66 -30.46
CA HIS A 38 -0.79 -31.06 -29.82
C HIS A 38 -1.21 -29.88 -28.95
N ALA A 39 -2.35 -29.26 -29.31
CA ALA A 39 -2.95 -28.21 -28.52
C ALA A 39 -3.29 -28.81 -27.15
N ILE A 40 -2.34 -28.72 -26.21
CA ILE A 40 -2.57 -29.03 -24.81
C ILE A 40 -3.53 -27.95 -24.34
N SER A 41 -4.83 -28.27 -24.38
CA SER A 41 -5.84 -27.48 -23.70
C SER A 41 -5.35 -27.34 -22.25
N PRO A 42 -5.24 -26.12 -21.72
CA PRO A 42 -4.75 -25.91 -20.36
C PRO A 42 -5.61 -26.76 -19.42
N SER A 43 -4.97 -27.74 -18.76
CA SER A 43 -5.68 -28.68 -17.91
C SER A 43 -6.23 -27.93 -16.70
N LEU A 44 -7.55 -27.72 -16.70
CA LEU A 44 -8.24 -27.08 -15.58
C LEU A 44 -8.05 -27.93 -14.32
N THR A 45 -7.47 -27.33 -13.29
CA THR A 45 -7.17 -28.00 -12.01
C THR A 45 -7.91 -27.27 -10.89
N ASP A 46 -8.27 -27.99 -9.82
CA ASP A 46 -8.82 -27.36 -8.61
C ASP A 46 -7.73 -26.57 -7.88
N TYR A 47 -7.88 -25.25 -7.82
CA TYR A 47 -6.95 -24.34 -7.16
C TYR A 47 -7.51 -23.76 -5.84
N THR A 48 -8.59 -24.32 -5.30
CA THR A 48 -9.27 -23.80 -4.09
C THR A 48 -8.31 -23.68 -2.90
N VAL A 49 -7.47 -24.70 -2.67
CA VAL A 49 -6.51 -24.72 -1.55
C VAL A 49 -5.46 -23.60 -1.69
N ALA A 50 -4.93 -23.40 -2.90
CA ALA A 50 -3.96 -22.35 -3.17
C ALA A 50 -4.57 -20.94 -3.01
N ALA A 51 -5.82 -20.76 -3.45
CA ALA A 51 -6.57 -19.52 -3.30
C ALA A 51 -6.86 -19.19 -1.82
N ALA A 52 -7.25 -20.19 -1.01
CA ALA A 52 -7.38 -20.03 0.43
C ALA A 52 -6.02 -19.72 1.10
N GLY A 53 -4.95 -20.36 0.62
CA GLY A 53 -3.57 -20.13 1.05
C GLY A 53 -3.13 -18.67 0.88
N PHE A 54 -3.52 -18.01 -0.22
CA PHE A 54 -3.26 -16.58 -0.42
C PHE A 54 -3.86 -15.72 0.71
N PHE A 55 -5.15 -15.90 1.01
CA PHE A 55 -5.83 -15.14 2.07
C PHE A 55 -5.25 -15.43 3.46
N GLY A 56 -4.86 -16.68 3.73
CA GLY A 56 -4.11 -17.04 4.94
C GLY A 56 -2.75 -16.33 5.02
N GLY A 57 -2.01 -16.33 3.92
CA GLY A 57 -0.68 -15.76 3.79
C GLY A 57 -0.62 -14.24 3.98
N VAL A 58 -1.66 -13.50 3.57
CA VAL A 58 -1.72 -12.04 3.81
C VAL A 58 -2.32 -11.69 5.18
N ARG A 59 -3.24 -12.50 5.70
CA ARG A 59 -3.97 -12.22 6.95
C ARG A 59 -3.06 -12.22 8.17
N ILE A 60 -2.17 -13.22 8.30
CA ILE A 60 -1.27 -13.35 9.45
C ILE A 60 -0.33 -12.15 9.58
N PRO A 61 0.48 -11.79 8.57
CA PRO A 61 1.35 -10.61 8.67
C PRO A 61 0.55 -9.31 8.82
N ALA A 62 -0.62 -9.18 8.20
CA ALA A 62 -1.49 -8.01 8.40
C ALA A 62 -1.90 -7.85 9.88
N SER A 63 -2.24 -8.95 10.57
CA SER A 63 -2.60 -8.90 11.99
C SER A 63 -1.43 -8.46 12.89
N LEU A 64 -0.21 -8.90 12.58
CA LEU A 64 1.00 -8.48 13.30
C LEU A 64 1.30 -6.99 13.10
N ILE A 65 1.15 -6.49 11.87
CA ILE A 65 1.31 -5.08 11.56
C ILE A 65 0.22 -4.26 12.25
N ALA A 66 -1.04 -4.71 12.23
CA ALA A 66 -2.13 -4.02 12.92
C ALA A 66 -1.85 -3.86 14.43
N GLY A 67 -1.45 -4.94 15.10
CA GLY A 67 -1.10 -4.89 16.53
C GLY A 67 0.11 -3.99 16.81
N SER A 68 1.15 -4.06 15.96
CA SER A 68 2.35 -3.23 16.08
C SER A 68 2.04 -1.74 15.87
N SER A 69 1.22 -1.41 14.87
CA SER A 69 0.77 -0.04 14.60
C SER A 69 -0.03 0.51 15.77
N LEU A 70 -0.95 -0.30 16.33
CA LEU A 70 -1.75 0.08 17.49
C LEU A 70 -0.88 0.41 18.71
N ALA A 71 0.09 -0.45 19.04
CA ALA A 71 1.03 -0.22 20.13
C ALA A 71 1.83 1.08 19.93
N GLN A 72 2.27 1.35 18.70
CA GLN A 72 3.06 2.54 18.39
C GLN A 72 2.28 3.87 18.51
N MET A 73 0.95 3.85 18.39
CA MET A 73 0.15 5.06 18.60
C MET A 73 0.22 5.57 20.05
N PHE A 74 0.36 4.68 21.02
CA PHE A 74 0.43 5.04 22.44
C PHE A 74 1.81 5.53 22.88
N VAL A 75 2.88 5.04 22.24
CA VAL A 75 4.27 5.42 22.59
C VAL A 75 4.51 6.93 22.44
N LEU A 76 3.92 7.56 21.43
CA LEU A 76 4.09 8.99 21.13
C LEU A 76 2.90 9.85 21.59
N ALA A 77 2.03 9.32 22.45
CA ALA A 77 0.87 10.05 22.95
C ALA A 77 1.29 11.30 23.74
N ASN A 78 2.28 11.15 24.63
CA ASN A 78 2.69 12.17 25.61
C ASN A 78 3.98 12.92 25.24
N ARG A 79 4.45 12.80 23.99
CA ARG A 79 5.68 13.46 23.57
C ARG A 79 5.39 14.94 23.26
N GLU A 80 6.04 15.83 24.02
CA GLU A 80 6.00 17.27 23.76
C GLU A 80 6.90 17.64 22.58
N SER A 81 6.40 18.51 21.71
CA SER A 81 7.15 18.96 20.52
C SER A 81 8.15 20.05 20.88
N LYS A 82 9.42 19.86 20.52
CA LYS A 82 10.48 20.88 20.73
C LYS A 82 10.58 21.89 19.58
N SER A 83 10.05 21.54 18.41
CA SER A 83 10.16 22.33 17.17
C SER A 83 8.91 22.12 16.30
N GLN A 84 8.64 23.04 15.38
CA GLN A 84 7.55 22.90 14.40
C GLN A 84 7.73 21.67 13.50
N LEU A 85 8.98 21.30 13.18
CA LEU A 85 9.28 20.10 12.39
C LEU A 85 9.03 18.82 13.20
N ASP A 86 9.35 18.87 14.50
CA ASP A 86 9.11 17.76 15.43
C ASP A 86 7.60 17.52 15.59
N ASP A 87 6.81 18.58 15.78
CA ASP A 87 5.35 18.53 15.80
C ASP A 87 4.76 17.96 14.49
N ALA A 88 5.26 18.41 13.33
CA ALA A 88 4.83 17.89 12.04
C ALA A 88 5.13 16.39 11.88
N LEU A 89 6.32 15.92 12.30
CA LEU A 89 6.69 14.51 12.27
C LEU A 89 5.87 13.66 13.25
N ILE A 90 5.60 14.16 14.46
CA ILE A 90 4.74 13.47 15.44
C ILE A 90 3.34 13.29 14.86
N LYS A 91 2.77 14.32 14.25
CA LYS A 91 1.44 14.26 13.62
C LYS A 91 1.42 13.34 12.41
N LEU A 92 2.44 13.41 11.54
CA LEU A 92 2.58 12.52 10.39
C LEU A 92 2.70 11.06 10.85
N ASN A 93 3.52 10.77 11.85
CA ASN A 93 3.65 9.44 12.43
C ASN A 93 2.31 8.91 12.96
N LYS A 94 1.59 9.72 13.75
CA LYS A 94 0.26 9.33 14.27
C LYS A 94 -0.70 9.00 13.12
N ALA A 95 -0.76 9.86 12.10
CA ALA A 95 -1.61 9.65 10.93
C ALA A 95 -1.24 8.37 10.15
N THR A 96 0.04 8.12 9.89
CA THR A 96 0.47 6.94 9.13
C THR A 96 0.29 5.64 9.92
N MET A 97 0.44 5.66 11.24
CA MET A 97 0.16 4.49 12.10
C MET A 97 -1.33 4.16 12.15
N ILE A 98 -2.21 5.17 12.30
CA ILE A 98 -3.66 4.98 12.24
C ILE A 98 -4.06 4.42 10.87
N LEU A 99 -3.54 5.00 9.79
CA LEU A 99 -3.83 4.53 8.44
C LEU A 99 -3.36 3.08 8.22
N SER A 100 -2.15 2.75 8.67
CA SER A 100 -1.61 1.39 8.62
C SER A 100 -2.50 0.40 9.38
N PHE A 101 -2.90 0.74 10.61
CA PHE A 101 -3.82 -0.07 11.42
C PHE A 101 -5.15 -0.32 10.70
N LEU A 102 -5.80 0.73 10.20
CA LEU A 102 -7.10 0.62 9.51
C LEU A 102 -7.00 -0.24 8.24
N LEU A 103 -5.99 -0.01 7.41
CA LEU A 103 -5.79 -0.76 6.16
C LEU A 103 -5.51 -2.24 6.42
N THR A 104 -4.64 -2.55 7.37
CA THR A 104 -4.33 -3.95 7.72
C THR A 104 -5.50 -4.66 8.41
N MET A 105 -6.31 -3.95 9.19
CA MET A 105 -7.58 -4.48 9.71
C MET A 105 -8.57 -4.80 8.59
N ILE A 106 -8.68 -3.94 7.57
CA ILE A 106 -9.50 -4.24 6.37
C ILE A 106 -8.98 -5.51 5.69
N THR A 107 -7.66 -5.67 5.52
CA THR A 107 -7.07 -6.91 4.97
C THR A 107 -7.49 -8.13 5.78
N VAL A 108 -7.40 -8.09 7.12
CA VAL A 108 -7.75 -9.22 8.00
C VAL A 108 -9.23 -9.58 7.85
N ILE A 109 -10.12 -8.58 7.88
CA ILE A 109 -11.57 -8.79 7.77
C ILE A 109 -11.94 -9.34 6.40
N VAL A 110 -11.45 -8.73 5.31
CA VAL A 110 -11.75 -9.15 3.94
C VAL A 110 -11.21 -10.55 3.66
N SER A 111 -9.97 -10.85 4.07
CA SER A 111 -9.38 -12.18 3.87
C SER A 111 -10.14 -13.25 4.66
N THR A 112 -10.66 -12.92 5.85
CA THR A 112 -11.50 -13.82 6.62
C THR A 112 -12.86 -14.04 5.97
N ALA A 113 -13.50 -12.96 5.48
CA ALA A 113 -14.76 -13.03 4.75
C ALA A 113 -14.64 -13.82 3.44
N ALA A 114 -13.50 -13.72 2.74
CA ALA A 114 -13.20 -14.47 1.53
C ALA A 114 -13.11 -15.98 1.81
N ASN A 115 -12.37 -16.38 2.85
CA ASN A 115 -12.29 -17.77 3.28
C ASN A 115 -13.67 -18.33 3.67
N VAL A 116 -14.49 -17.54 4.37
CA VAL A 116 -15.88 -17.96 4.69
C VAL A 116 -16.73 -18.10 3.43
N SER A 117 -16.53 -17.23 2.44
CA SER A 117 -17.22 -17.33 1.15
C SER A 117 -16.80 -18.60 0.38
N MET A 118 -15.51 -18.98 0.43
CA MET A 118 -15.02 -20.23 -0.15
C MET A 118 -15.63 -21.46 0.54
N LEU A 119 -15.82 -21.44 1.87
CA LEU A 119 -16.49 -22.53 2.59
C LEU A 119 -17.95 -22.76 2.14
N ARG A 120 -18.60 -21.76 1.53
CA ARG A 120 -19.96 -21.94 0.99
C ARG A 120 -19.99 -22.78 -0.29
N GLY A 121 -18.85 -22.99 -0.96
CA GLY A 121 -18.75 -23.82 -2.17
C GLY A 121 -19.56 -23.32 -3.37
N ARG A 122 -19.99 -22.05 -3.38
CA ARG A 122 -20.81 -21.47 -4.46
C ARG A 122 -19.94 -20.77 -5.51
N PHE A 123 -18.96 -21.48 -6.07
CA PHE A 123 -18.05 -20.99 -7.11
C PHE A 123 -17.51 -22.18 -7.92
N ASP A 124 -16.99 -21.93 -9.12
CA ASP A 124 -16.31 -22.95 -9.92
C ASP A 124 -14.83 -23.08 -9.47
N PRO A 125 -14.41 -24.22 -8.88
CA PRO A 125 -13.04 -24.40 -8.38
C PRO A 125 -12.01 -24.64 -9.49
N LEU A 126 -12.45 -25.00 -10.70
CA LEU A 126 -11.56 -25.37 -11.80
C LEU A 126 -11.05 -24.14 -12.53
N ALA A 127 -9.74 -23.95 -12.56
CA ALA A 127 -9.09 -22.82 -13.23
C ALA A 127 -7.73 -23.21 -13.83
N GLU A 128 -7.16 -22.32 -14.67
CA GLU A 128 -5.80 -22.48 -15.20
C GLU A 128 -4.74 -22.23 -14.12
N SER A 129 -5.03 -21.32 -13.18
CA SER A 129 -4.19 -21.03 -12.02
C SER A 129 -5.02 -20.49 -10.85
N ALA A 130 -4.45 -20.55 -9.64
CA ALA A 130 -5.06 -19.93 -8.45
C ALA A 130 -5.33 -18.44 -8.62
N TYR A 131 -4.49 -17.74 -9.38
CA TYR A 131 -4.67 -16.32 -9.67
C TYR A 131 -5.94 -16.09 -10.52
N TYR A 132 -6.14 -16.90 -11.57
CA TYR A 132 -7.34 -16.82 -12.40
C TYR A 132 -8.61 -17.14 -11.60
N LEU A 133 -8.55 -18.15 -10.71
CA LEU A 133 -9.66 -18.47 -9.80
C LEU A 133 -10.02 -17.26 -8.91
N LEU A 134 -9.02 -16.66 -8.26
CA LEU A 134 -9.22 -15.49 -7.40
C LEU A 134 -9.79 -14.30 -8.18
N LYS A 135 -9.30 -14.06 -9.41
CA LYS A 135 -9.78 -12.96 -10.25
C LYS A 135 -11.21 -13.21 -10.76
N ARG A 136 -11.59 -14.46 -11.04
CA ARG A 136 -12.92 -14.82 -11.57
C ARG A 136 -13.99 -14.81 -10.49
N GLU A 137 -13.73 -15.48 -9.37
CA GLU A 137 -14.76 -15.77 -8.35
C GLU A 137 -14.70 -14.81 -7.14
N PHE A 138 -13.51 -14.29 -6.83
CA PHE A 138 -13.24 -13.52 -5.60
C PHE A 138 -12.55 -12.18 -5.90
N GLU A 139 -12.88 -11.56 -7.03
CA GLU A 139 -12.14 -10.40 -7.57
C GLU A 139 -12.04 -9.27 -6.54
N LEU A 140 -13.16 -8.91 -5.90
CA LEU A 140 -13.19 -7.78 -4.97
C LEU A 140 -12.37 -8.09 -3.73
N GLU A 141 -12.55 -9.26 -3.14
CA GLU A 141 -11.86 -9.70 -1.93
C GLU A 141 -10.34 -9.79 -2.19
N PHE A 142 -9.95 -10.37 -3.32
CA PHE A 142 -8.57 -10.50 -3.76
C PHE A 142 -7.89 -9.13 -3.92
N VAL A 143 -8.49 -8.24 -4.72
CA VAL A 143 -7.91 -6.92 -5.00
C VAL A 143 -7.89 -6.06 -3.74
N THR A 144 -8.97 -6.08 -2.95
CA THR A 144 -9.07 -5.31 -1.71
C THR A 144 -8.01 -5.76 -0.70
N ALA A 145 -7.89 -7.07 -0.46
CA ALA A 145 -6.90 -7.60 0.47
C ALA A 145 -5.47 -7.23 0.02
N ARG A 146 -5.16 -7.40 -1.28
CA ARG A 146 -3.84 -7.07 -1.82
C ARG A 146 -3.51 -5.58 -1.73
N VAL A 147 -4.42 -4.70 -2.17
CA VAL A 147 -4.21 -3.25 -2.15
C VAL A 147 -4.06 -2.74 -0.71
N THR A 148 -4.99 -3.12 0.17
CA THR A 148 -4.99 -2.62 1.56
C THR A 148 -3.80 -3.14 2.35
N PHE A 149 -3.38 -4.39 2.13
CA PHE A 149 -2.19 -4.93 2.75
C PHE A 149 -0.93 -4.15 2.34
N LEU A 150 -0.73 -3.95 1.04
CA LEU A 150 0.45 -3.26 0.52
C LEU A 150 0.50 -1.78 0.96
N LEU A 151 -0.62 -1.07 0.90
CA LEU A 151 -0.72 0.30 1.42
C LEU A 151 -0.50 0.34 2.94
N GLY A 152 -1.01 -0.64 3.68
CA GLY A 152 -0.82 -0.78 5.12
C GLY A 152 0.65 -0.98 5.50
N CYS A 153 1.37 -1.85 4.75
CA CYS A 153 2.80 -2.09 4.91
C CYS A 153 3.63 -0.84 4.60
N LEU A 154 3.34 -0.13 3.50
CA LEU A 154 4.04 1.12 3.16
C LEU A 154 3.80 2.20 4.22
N SER A 155 2.55 2.35 4.69
CA SER A 155 2.20 3.29 5.76
C SER A 155 2.90 2.95 7.08
N PHE A 156 3.03 1.66 7.39
CA PHE A 156 3.77 1.17 8.56
C PHE A 156 5.25 1.53 8.48
N LEU A 157 5.89 1.27 7.34
CA LEU A 157 7.31 1.59 7.12
C LEU A 157 7.58 3.09 7.26
N ILE A 158 6.70 3.94 6.70
CA ILE A 158 6.80 5.41 6.86
C ILE A 158 6.65 5.80 8.34
N GLY A 159 5.70 5.19 9.05
CA GLY A 159 5.52 5.42 10.48
C GLY A 159 6.79 5.05 11.27
N VAL A 160 7.30 3.82 11.12
CA VAL A 160 8.51 3.36 11.82
C VAL A 160 9.71 4.24 11.48
N SER A 161 9.83 4.67 10.22
CA SER A 161 10.85 5.62 9.76
C SER A 161 10.78 6.95 10.53
N ASN A 162 9.59 7.55 10.63
CA ASN A 162 9.38 8.78 11.37
C ASN A 162 9.72 8.58 12.86
N ARG A 163 9.35 7.44 13.44
CA ARG A 163 9.69 7.10 14.81
C ARG A 163 11.20 7.03 15.02
N ILE A 164 11.96 6.42 14.12
CA ILE A 164 13.44 6.38 14.23
C ILE A 164 14.00 7.81 14.25
N VAL A 165 13.52 8.68 13.35
CA VAL A 165 13.96 10.08 13.31
C VAL A 165 13.67 10.81 14.63
N LEU A 166 12.48 10.58 15.20
CA LEU A 166 12.04 11.19 16.46
C LEU A 166 12.81 10.62 17.66
N GLU A 167 12.91 9.30 17.81
CA GLU A 167 13.49 8.63 18.98
C GLU A 167 14.98 8.94 19.14
N TYR A 168 15.74 8.90 18.03
CA TYR A 168 17.19 9.18 18.05
C TYR A 168 17.52 10.68 17.97
N GLU A 169 16.48 11.53 17.97
CA GLU A 169 16.57 12.98 17.83
C GLU A 169 17.47 13.41 16.65
N LEU A 170 17.32 12.74 15.51
CA LEU A 170 18.17 12.94 14.32
C LEU A 170 18.00 14.34 13.69
N LEU A 171 17.01 15.11 14.14
CA LEU A 171 16.80 16.50 13.74
C LEU A 171 17.80 17.49 14.35
N ARG A 172 18.57 17.10 15.39
CA ARG A 172 19.59 17.97 15.97
C ARG A 172 20.69 18.26 14.95
N LYS A 173 21.29 19.46 15.02
CA LYS A 173 22.26 19.95 14.02
C LYS A 173 23.50 19.04 13.89
N ASP A 174 23.94 18.47 15.00
CA ASP A 174 25.06 17.52 15.12
C ASP A 174 24.80 16.16 14.45
N LYS A 175 23.52 15.76 14.29
CA LYS A 175 23.14 14.44 13.74
C LYS A 175 22.61 14.48 12.31
N ARG A 176 22.72 15.63 11.63
CA ARG A 176 22.14 15.83 10.29
C ARG A 176 22.69 14.88 9.23
N ASP A 177 23.93 14.45 9.33
CA ASP A 177 24.50 13.51 8.36
C ASP A 177 23.97 12.08 8.59
N VAL A 178 23.80 11.67 9.84
CA VAL A 178 23.14 10.41 10.19
C VAL A 178 21.69 10.41 9.68
N LEU A 179 20.96 11.53 9.86
CA LEU A 179 19.61 11.69 9.32
C LEU A 179 19.56 11.47 7.81
N LYS A 180 20.52 12.04 7.05
CA LYS A 180 20.57 11.87 5.60
C LYS A 180 20.81 10.41 5.23
N ILE A 181 21.76 9.74 5.88
CA ILE A 181 22.09 8.33 5.63
C ILE A 181 20.87 7.45 5.88
N VAL A 182 20.26 7.57 7.06
CA VAL A 182 19.05 6.82 7.43
C VAL A 182 17.91 7.14 6.46
N GLY A 183 17.71 8.41 6.13
CA GLY A 183 16.68 8.83 5.19
C GLY A 183 16.84 8.23 3.79
N PHE A 184 18.05 8.25 3.23
CA PHE A 184 18.32 7.66 1.91
C PHE A 184 18.17 6.13 1.93
N ALA A 185 18.62 5.47 3.00
CA ALA A 185 18.45 4.02 3.15
C ALA A 185 16.97 3.63 3.17
N LEU A 186 16.14 4.33 3.94
CA LEU A 186 14.70 4.08 4.05
C LEU A 186 13.97 4.33 2.72
N ILE A 187 14.33 5.41 2.02
CA ILE A 187 13.77 5.70 0.70
C ILE A 187 14.20 4.63 -0.32
N GLY A 188 15.45 4.18 -0.28
CA GLY A 188 15.95 3.10 -1.12
C GLY A 188 15.16 1.81 -0.93
N VAL A 189 14.93 1.40 0.33
CA VAL A 189 14.13 0.21 0.66
C VAL A 189 12.68 0.38 0.20
N ALA A 190 12.05 1.52 0.46
CA ALA A 190 10.67 1.78 0.03
C ALA A 190 10.53 1.74 -1.51
N SER A 191 11.50 2.30 -2.23
CA SER A 191 11.51 2.33 -3.68
C SER A 191 11.75 0.94 -4.28
N ALA A 192 12.65 0.15 -3.69
CA ALA A 192 12.90 -1.24 -4.08
C ALA A 192 11.65 -2.11 -3.88
N LEU A 193 10.96 -1.96 -2.75
CA LEU A 193 9.71 -2.67 -2.48
C LEU A 193 8.60 -2.27 -3.45
N ALA A 194 8.43 -0.97 -3.73
CA ALA A 194 7.44 -0.49 -4.69
C ALA A 194 7.73 -1.02 -6.11
N SER A 195 9.00 -1.04 -6.52
CA SER A 195 9.45 -1.61 -7.79
C SER A 195 9.14 -3.12 -7.86
N TYR A 196 9.47 -3.87 -6.80
CA TYR A 196 9.18 -5.29 -6.72
C TYR A 196 7.68 -5.58 -6.81
N ILE A 197 6.84 -4.82 -6.08
CA ILE A 197 5.38 -4.92 -6.15
C ILE A 197 4.90 -4.70 -7.58
N ASN A 198 5.35 -3.65 -8.26
CA ASN A 198 4.95 -3.38 -9.64
C ASN A 198 5.39 -4.49 -10.60
N SER A 199 6.59 -5.06 -10.42
CA SER A 199 7.09 -6.16 -11.25
C SER A 199 6.35 -7.49 -11.05
N THR A 200 5.62 -7.65 -9.94
CA THR A 200 4.89 -8.89 -9.58
C THR A 200 3.37 -8.77 -9.80
N LEU A 201 2.90 -7.69 -10.44
CA LEU A 201 1.52 -7.55 -10.86
C LEU A 201 1.31 -8.26 -12.20
N PHE A 202 0.42 -9.25 -12.22
CA PHE A 202 0.14 -10.03 -13.44
C PHE A 202 -0.99 -9.43 -14.29
N CYS A 203 -2.01 -8.82 -13.66
CA CYS A 203 -3.20 -8.32 -14.37
C CYS A 203 -3.32 -6.80 -14.47
N TRP A 204 -2.40 -6.06 -13.87
CA TRP A 204 -2.41 -4.61 -13.86
C TRP A 204 -1.02 -4.12 -14.26
N ASN A 205 -0.97 -3.05 -15.04
CA ASN A 205 0.27 -2.47 -15.52
C ASN A 205 1.13 -1.92 -14.37
N ASP A 206 0.47 -1.41 -13.33
CA ASP A 206 1.09 -0.88 -12.12
C ASP A 206 0.11 -0.91 -10.94
N PHE A 207 0.64 -0.62 -9.77
CA PHE A 207 -0.11 -0.60 -8.52
C PHE A 207 -1.24 0.45 -8.50
N ILE A 208 -1.05 1.59 -9.18
CA ILE A 208 -2.03 2.68 -9.21
C ILE A 208 -3.25 2.28 -10.02
N HIS A 209 -3.07 1.59 -11.14
CA HIS A 209 -4.16 1.00 -11.92
C HIS A 209 -4.93 -0.05 -11.10
N MET A 210 -4.26 -0.85 -10.26
CA MET A 210 -4.93 -1.79 -9.36
C MET A 210 -5.79 -1.05 -8.30
N VAL A 211 -5.30 0.06 -7.74
CA VAL A 211 -6.06 0.91 -6.81
C VAL A 211 -7.25 1.56 -7.52
N ALA A 212 -7.07 2.12 -8.71
CA ALA A 212 -8.14 2.72 -9.50
C ALA A 212 -9.22 1.69 -9.86
N HIS A 213 -8.80 0.48 -10.26
CA HIS A 213 -9.69 -0.65 -10.52
C HIS A 213 -10.52 -1.01 -9.28
N LEU A 214 -9.90 -1.09 -8.11
CA LEU A 214 -10.60 -1.31 -6.84
C LEU A 214 -11.66 -0.23 -6.58
N MET A 215 -11.30 1.05 -6.73
CA MET A 215 -12.23 2.16 -6.53
C MET A 215 -13.43 2.08 -7.48
N THR A 216 -13.19 1.78 -8.76
CA THR A 216 -14.26 1.58 -9.75
C THR A 216 -15.19 0.44 -9.36
N ARG A 217 -14.63 -0.70 -8.92
CA ARG A 217 -15.43 -1.85 -8.46
C ARG A 217 -16.25 -1.54 -7.21
N LEU A 218 -15.69 -0.78 -6.26
CA LEU A 218 -16.41 -0.35 -5.06
C LEU A 218 -17.57 0.59 -5.42
N VAL A 219 -17.34 1.59 -6.27
CA VAL A 219 -18.39 2.51 -6.72
C VAL A 219 -19.47 1.76 -7.48
N GLN A 220 -19.10 0.89 -8.43
CA GLN A 220 -20.05 0.07 -9.19
C GLN A 220 -20.92 -0.78 -8.27
N ARG A 221 -20.32 -1.47 -7.29
CA ARG A 221 -21.06 -2.31 -6.32
C ARG A 221 -21.96 -1.47 -5.40
N ALA A 222 -21.53 -0.28 -5.00
CA ALA A 222 -22.34 0.62 -4.19
C ALA A 222 -23.58 1.12 -4.95
N LEU A 223 -23.41 1.48 -6.22
CA LEU A 223 -24.50 1.94 -7.09
C LEU A 223 -25.47 0.80 -7.45
N SER A 224 -24.96 -0.40 -7.74
CA SER A 224 -25.80 -1.55 -8.12
C SER A 224 -26.60 -2.12 -6.95
N LYS A 225 -25.98 -2.30 -5.76
CA LYS A 225 -26.66 -2.92 -4.61
C LYS A 225 -27.40 -1.92 -3.71
N ARG A 226 -27.14 -0.61 -3.87
CA ARG A 226 -27.74 0.49 -3.08
C ARG A 226 -27.74 0.25 -1.56
N THR A 227 -26.70 -0.41 -1.05
CA THR A 227 -26.59 -0.63 0.40
C THR A 227 -26.20 0.68 1.09
N PRO A 228 -27.01 1.21 2.02
CA PRO A 228 -26.80 2.56 2.57
C PRO A 228 -25.47 2.70 3.31
N LEU A 229 -25.04 1.63 4.00
CA LEU A 229 -23.75 1.60 4.70
C LEU A 229 -22.56 1.71 3.75
N MET A 230 -22.66 1.14 2.55
CA MET A 230 -21.58 1.24 1.56
C MET A 230 -21.48 2.65 1.01
N LEU A 231 -22.63 3.30 0.72
CA LEU A 231 -22.64 4.71 0.30
C LEU A 231 -22.07 5.62 1.39
N LEU A 232 -22.45 5.42 2.65
CA LEU A 232 -21.92 6.17 3.78
C LEU A 232 -20.40 5.98 3.91
N SER A 233 -19.89 4.76 3.72
CA SER A 233 -18.45 4.49 3.75
C SER A 233 -17.70 5.19 2.62
N LEU A 234 -18.23 5.18 1.38
CA LEU A 234 -17.60 5.86 0.24
C LEU A 234 -17.59 7.38 0.44
N PHE A 235 -18.69 7.93 0.97
CA PHE A 235 -18.77 9.34 1.32
C PHE A 235 -17.74 9.71 2.41
N SER A 236 -17.66 8.91 3.47
CA SER A 236 -16.69 9.11 4.56
C SER A 236 -15.25 9.02 4.07
N ILE A 237 -14.92 8.03 3.23
CA ILE A 237 -13.59 7.89 2.62
C ILE A 237 -13.27 9.12 1.75
N THR A 238 -14.21 9.55 0.91
CA THR A 238 -14.01 10.72 0.02
C THR A 238 -13.76 11.98 0.84
N LEU A 239 -14.58 12.21 1.86
CA LEU A 239 -14.44 13.35 2.75
C LEU A 239 -13.11 13.32 3.51
N SER A 240 -12.71 12.13 3.99
CA SER A 240 -11.42 11.93 4.65
C SER A 240 -10.24 12.24 3.70
N MET A 241 -10.30 11.81 2.45
CA MET A 241 -9.27 12.12 1.44
C MET A 241 -9.18 13.63 1.18
N VAL A 242 -10.31 14.33 1.06
CA VAL A 242 -10.34 15.79 0.86
C VAL A 242 -9.70 16.51 2.05
N PHE A 243 -10.06 16.12 3.28
CA PHE A 243 -9.45 16.71 4.47
C PHE A 243 -7.96 16.39 4.58
N ALA A 244 -7.55 15.15 4.32
CA ALA A 244 -6.14 14.74 4.34
C ALA A 244 -5.33 15.52 3.30
N MET A 245 -5.85 15.70 2.08
CA MET A 245 -5.19 16.47 1.02
C MET A 245 -5.04 17.95 1.42
N LYS A 246 -6.08 18.55 1.99
CA LYS A 246 -6.04 19.93 2.50
C LYS A 246 -4.99 20.08 3.59
N VAL A 247 -4.96 19.17 4.55
CA VAL A 247 -3.99 19.16 5.65
C VAL A 247 -2.56 19.01 5.12
N MET A 248 -2.33 18.07 4.21
CA MET A 248 -1.02 17.87 3.56
C MET A 248 -0.58 19.11 2.79
N LEU A 249 -1.48 19.77 2.05
CA LEU A 249 -1.17 21.01 1.33
C LEU A 249 -0.73 22.12 2.28
N VAL A 250 -1.45 22.32 3.40
CA VAL A 250 -1.09 23.31 4.42
C VAL A 250 0.28 23.03 5.03
N TYR A 251 0.59 21.76 5.35
CA TYR A 251 1.91 21.40 5.88
C TYR A 251 3.03 21.65 4.87
N VAL A 252 2.81 21.30 3.61
CA VAL A 252 3.75 21.55 2.52
C VAL A 252 4.04 23.04 2.37
N VAL A 253 3.00 23.88 2.34
CA VAL A 253 3.15 25.33 2.19
C VAL A 253 3.93 25.91 3.37
N LYS A 254 3.59 25.52 4.60
CA LYS A 254 4.32 25.95 5.81
C LYS A 254 5.79 25.53 5.79
N ALA A 255 6.08 24.30 5.36
CA ALA A 255 7.45 23.81 5.23
C ALA A 255 8.26 24.62 4.20
N MET A 256 7.63 25.07 3.11
CA MET A 256 8.26 25.92 2.11
C MET A 256 8.52 27.35 2.60
N THR A 257 7.61 27.92 3.40
CA THR A 257 7.76 29.29 3.92
C THR A 257 8.77 29.37 5.05
N SER A 258 8.80 28.40 5.97
CA SER A 258 9.75 28.38 7.09
C SER A 258 11.21 28.38 6.61
N HIS A 259 11.51 27.69 5.51
CA HIS A 259 12.88 27.66 4.98
C HIS A 259 13.36 29.01 4.44
N LYS A 260 12.45 29.87 3.95
CA LYS A 260 12.84 31.19 3.46
C LYS A 260 13.21 32.15 4.59
N ALA A 261 12.67 31.93 5.79
CA ALA A 261 12.94 32.79 6.94
C ALA A 261 14.34 32.53 7.55
N ASP A 262 14.87 31.31 7.45
CA ASP A 262 16.19 30.95 8.00
C ASP A 262 17.37 31.36 7.09
N GLU A 263 17.12 31.85 5.87
CA GLU A 263 18.15 32.29 4.90
C GLU A 263 18.43 33.81 4.98
N ILE A 264 17.67 34.56 5.79
CA ILE A 264 17.80 36.01 6.01
C ILE A 264 18.44 36.25 7.38
#